data_AF-A0A0F9U6W3-F1
#
_entry.id   AF-A0A0F9U6W3-F1
#
_cell.length_a   1.000
_cell.length_b   1.000
_cell.length_c   1.000
_cell.angle_alpha   90.00
_cell.angle_beta   90.00
_cell.angle_gamma   90.00
#
_symmetry.space_group_name_H-M   'P 1'
#
loop_
_entity.id
_entity.type
_entity.pdbx_description
1 polymer ?
#
loop_
_entity_poly.entity_id
_entity_poly.type
_entity_poly.pdbx_seq_one_letter_code
_entity_poly.pdbx_strand_id
1 'polypeptide(L)'
;MLLLILSGIQINSLSNESNDCESSDEYEFIIGKWHTFPIEYEYNYAVPPMIKHAMDRAIQTYDDLFSFDLFIESSTPKLVIEFGKLSPLELGHALIYINDANISSDMGVTTTDPAYVTGQIVNATVTFGTRVNYQEVDFSCDLIQAGAESIIDVKSVAIHELGHVLGLWHVKNLYSTMHSVYRGPFQQTLSDGEVLGLHLLYTDFCIY
;
A
#
# COMPACT_ATOMS: atom_id res chain seq x y z
N MET A 1 32.64 -54.18 22.67
CA MET A 1 32.84 -53.76 21.27
C MET A 1 31.70 -54.36 20.44
N LEU A 2 30.63 -53.60 20.22
CA LEU A 2 29.67 -53.85 19.15
C LEU A 2 28.99 -52.52 18.83
N LEU A 3 29.17 -52.08 17.58
CA LEU A 3 28.61 -50.88 16.97
C LEU A 3 27.38 -51.33 16.19
N LEU A 4 26.21 -50.71 16.40
CA LEU A 4 25.06 -50.77 15.49
C LEU A 4 24.42 -49.39 15.44
N ILE A 5 24.20 -48.93 14.21
CA ILE A 5 23.80 -47.60 13.76
C ILE A 5 22.39 -47.69 13.12
N LEU A 6 21.66 -46.56 13.14
CA LEU A 6 20.37 -46.22 12.47
C LEU A 6 19.09 -46.76 13.14
N SER A 7 18.00 -46.02 13.25
CA SER A 7 17.54 -44.83 12.51
C SER A 7 16.65 -43.93 13.39
N GLY A 8 16.60 -42.65 13.02
CA GLY A 8 16.03 -41.57 13.81
C GLY A 8 14.50 -41.51 13.87
N ILE A 9 14.06 -40.90 14.96
CA ILE A 9 12.82 -40.13 15.05
C ILE A 9 13.22 -38.85 15.78
N GLN A 10 13.48 -37.77 15.03
CA GLN A 10 13.47 -36.42 15.62
C GLN A 10 12.03 -35.97 15.63
N ILE A 11 11.44 -35.96 16.83
CA ILE A 11 10.23 -35.20 17.10
C ILE A 11 10.69 -33.74 17.17
N ASN A 12 10.45 -32.99 16.11
CA ASN A 12 10.66 -31.54 16.13
C ASN A 12 9.75 -30.96 17.21
N SER A 13 10.36 -30.40 18.25
CA SER A 13 9.64 -29.64 19.26
C SER A 13 9.12 -28.37 18.61
N LEU A 14 7.81 -28.29 18.43
CA LEU A 14 7.08 -27.05 18.31
C LEU A 14 7.24 -26.30 19.65
N SER A 15 8.24 -25.42 19.74
CA SER A 15 8.27 -24.41 20.78
C SER A 15 7.46 -23.20 20.31
N ASN A 16 6.28 -23.06 20.90
CA ASN A 16 5.50 -21.84 21.00
C ASN A 16 6.31 -20.71 21.64
N GLU A 17 6.68 -19.72 20.84
CA GLU A 17 6.80 -18.28 21.15
C GLU A 17 6.43 -17.62 19.80
N SER A 18 5.32 -16.92 19.54
CA SER A 18 4.64 -15.87 20.31
C SER A 18 5.65 -14.94 20.96
N ASN A 19 6.33 -14.14 20.13
CA ASN A 19 6.71 -12.74 20.34
C ASN A 19 7.64 -12.30 19.19
N ASP A 20 7.59 -10.99 18.89
CA ASP A 20 8.52 -10.26 18.02
C ASP A 20 8.30 -10.34 16.49
N CYS A 21 7.23 -9.69 16.03
CA CYS A 21 7.18 -9.09 14.69
C CYS A 21 7.60 -7.60 14.70
N GLU A 22 8.07 -7.09 15.84
CA GLU A 22 8.69 -5.77 15.95
C GLU A 22 10.21 -5.91 15.90
N SER A 23 10.82 -5.71 14.74
CA SER A 23 12.18 -5.18 14.71
C SER A 23 12.48 -4.49 13.38
N SER A 24 12.18 -3.19 13.38
CA SER A 24 12.92 -2.12 12.70
C SER A 24 13.38 -2.35 11.25
N ASP A 25 12.60 -1.83 10.30
CA ASP A 25 13.12 -1.30 9.05
C ASP A 25 12.65 0.16 8.96
N GLU A 26 13.57 1.11 9.16
CA GLU A 26 13.30 2.55 9.22
C GLU A 26 12.46 3.01 8.01
N TYR A 27 11.39 3.76 8.26
CA TYR A 27 10.66 4.45 7.19
C TYR A 27 11.54 5.57 6.65
N GLU A 28 11.92 5.47 5.38
CA GLU A 28 12.26 6.65 4.62
C GLU A 28 10.91 7.34 4.30
N PHE A 29 10.64 8.52 4.85
CA PHE A 29 9.43 9.25 4.47
C PHE A 29 9.62 9.89 3.10
N ILE A 30 8.56 9.92 2.28
CA ILE A 30 8.56 10.87 1.16
C ILE A 30 8.54 12.26 1.77
N ILE A 31 9.34 13.13 1.18
CA ILE A 31 9.53 14.53 1.54
C ILE A 31 8.21 15.35 1.51
N GLY A 32 7.05 14.77 1.13
CA GLY A 32 5.74 15.42 1.06
C GLY A 32 4.66 14.80 1.95
N LYS A 33 3.88 15.63 2.63
CA LYS A 33 2.65 15.23 3.35
C LYS A 33 1.46 16.15 3.04
N TRP A 34 0.25 15.67 3.30
CA TRP A 34 -0.93 16.55 3.27
C TRP A 34 -0.92 17.50 4.47
N HIS A 35 -1.32 18.75 4.25
CA HIS A 35 -1.46 19.75 5.32
C HIS A 35 -2.91 20.14 5.59
N THR A 36 -3.85 19.56 4.85
CA THR A 36 -5.27 19.87 4.95
C THR A 36 -6.04 18.58 4.86
N PHE A 37 -6.91 18.36 5.83
CA PHE A 37 -7.84 17.26 5.90
C PHE A 37 -9.27 17.79 5.99
N PRO A 38 -10.27 17.02 5.52
CA PRO A 38 -10.12 15.75 4.79
C PRO A 38 -9.47 15.92 3.41
N ILE A 39 -8.83 14.87 2.89
CA ILE A 39 -8.36 14.76 1.52
C ILE A 39 -9.59 14.51 0.64
N GLU A 40 -9.93 15.50 -0.17
CA GLU A 40 -11.04 15.44 -1.11
C GLU A 40 -10.70 14.50 -2.27
N TYR A 41 -11.51 13.46 -2.49
CA TYR A 41 -11.28 12.48 -3.56
C TYR A 41 -12.47 12.28 -4.48
N GLU A 42 -12.21 11.78 -5.69
CA GLU A 42 -13.25 11.31 -6.61
C GLU A 42 -12.80 10.06 -7.38
N TYR A 43 -13.80 9.30 -7.85
CA TYR A 43 -13.60 8.24 -8.82
C TYR A 43 -13.89 8.76 -10.23
N ASN A 44 -12.97 8.51 -11.16
CA ASN A 44 -13.27 8.65 -12.58
C ASN A 44 -14.36 7.63 -12.99
N TYR A 45 -15.22 8.00 -13.93
CA TYR A 45 -16.31 7.16 -14.46
C TYR A 45 -15.86 5.80 -15.02
N ALA A 46 -14.58 5.67 -15.39
CA ALA A 46 -14.02 4.44 -15.92
C ALA A 46 -13.67 3.40 -14.84
N VAL A 47 -13.67 3.78 -13.55
CA VAL A 47 -13.31 2.87 -12.45
C VAL A 47 -14.37 1.76 -12.32
N PRO A 48 -13.98 0.48 -12.46
CA PRO A 48 -14.89 -0.64 -12.29
C PRO A 48 -15.46 -0.70 -10.87
N PRO A 49 -16.73 -1.14 -10.68
CA PRO A 49 -17.36 -1.20 -9.36
C PRO A 49 -16.57 -2.00 -8.31
N MET A 50 -15.87 -3.06 -8.73
CA MET A 50 -15.02 -3.86 -7.83
C MET A 50 -13.80 -3.07 -7.34
N ILE A 51 -13.15 -2.29 -8.21
CA ILE A 51 -12.03 -1.42 -7.82
C ILE A 51 -12.54 -0.32 -6.88
N LYS A 52 -13.70 0.28 -7.20
CA LYS A 52 -14.34 1.26 -6.33
C LYS A 52 -14.61 0.69 -4.93
N HIS A 53 -15.22 -0.49 -4.84
CA HIS A 53 -15.53 -1.14 -3.56
C HIS A 53 -14.27 -1.48 -2.75
N ALA A 54 -13.21 -1.96 -3.41
CA ALA A 54 -11.94 -2.22 -2.75
C ALA A 54 -11.24 -0.94 -2.25
N MET A 55 -11.28 0.13 -3.05
CA MET A 55 -10.75 1.43 -2.66
C MET A 55 -11.54 2.05 -1.51
N ASP A 56 -12.88 1.98 -1.53
CA ASP A 56 -13.72 2.47 -0.41
C ASP A 56 -13.32 1.76 0.91
N ARG A 57 -13.02 0.46 0.88
CA ARG A 57 -12.52 -0.28 2.06
C ARG A 57 -11.08 0.08 2.45
N ALA A 58 -10.23 0.39 1.47
CA ALA A 58 -8.86 0.85 1.73
C ALA A 58 -8.86 2.24 2.38
N ILE A 59 -9.71 3.15 1.91
CA ILE A 59 -9.95 4.46 2.53
C ILE A 59 -10.39 4.29 3.98
N GLN A 60 -11.39 3.45 4.24
CA GLN A 60 -11.85 3.17 5.60
C GLN A 60 -10.72 2.64 6.50
N THR A 61 -9.82 1.80 5.95
CA THR A 61 -8.68 1.24 6.71
C THR A 61 -7.78 2.35 7.26
N TYR A 62 -7.59 3.44 6.50
CA TYR A 62 -6.80 4.59 6.95
C TYR A 62 -7.62 5.56 7.81
N ASP A 63 -8.88 5.82 7.47
CA ASP A 63 -9.77 6.68 8.28
C ASP A 63 -9.90 6.16 9.72
N ASP A 64 -10.00 4.83 9.90
CA ASP A 64 -10.11 4.17 11.21
C ASP A 64 -8.90 4.41 12.14
N LEU A 65 -7.76 4.86 11.61
CA LEU A 65 -6.57 5.19 12.42
C LEU A 65 -6.66 6.55 13.12
N PHE A 66 -7.55 7.42 12.65
CA PHE A 66 -7.64 8.80 13.11
C PHE A 66 -9.00 9.08 13.75
N SER A 67 -9.07 10.07 14.62
CA SER A 67 -10.33 10.50 15.23
C SER A 67 -11.12 11.50 14.35
N PHE A 68 -10.70 11.68 13.11
CA PHE A 68 -11.27 12.59 12.12
C PHE A 68 -11.23 11.93 10.74
N ASP A 69 -12.10 12.37 9.84
CA ASP A 69 -12.14 11.84 8.47
C ASP A 69 -10.86 12.28 7.72
N LEU A 70 -10.04 11.31 7.32
CA LEU A 70 -8.83 11.54 6.54
C LEU A 70 -9.20 11.80 5.08
N PHE A 71 -10.29 11.20 4.59
CA PHE A 71 -10.79 11.33 3.22
C PHE A 71 -12.25 11.76 3.17
N ILE A 72 -12.63 12.46 2.09
CA ILE A 72 -14.03 12.77 1.79
C ILE A 72 -14.28 12.78 0.28
N GLU A 73 -15.37 12.19 -0.19
CA GLU A 73 -15.75 12.27 -1.60
C GLU A 73 -16.20 13.70 -1.95
N SER A 74 -15.68 14.26 -3.04
CA SER A 74 -15.91 15.66 -3.44
C SER A 74 -15.93 15.83 -4.96
N SER A 75 -16.75 16.75 -5.46
CA SER A 75 -16.77 17.13 -6.87
C SER A 75 -15.62 18.06 -7.29
N THR A 76 -14.77 18.47 -6.33
CA THR A 76 -13.55 19.24 -6.57
C THR A 76 -12.37 18.53 -5.90
N PRO A 77 -12.01 17.32 -6.36
CA PRO A 77 -11.05 16.49 -5.67
C PRO A 77 -9.62 17.04 -5.76
N LYS A 78 -8.82 16.64 -4.78
CA LYS A 78 -7.35 16.70 -4.81
C LYS A 78 -6.73 15.32 -5.05
N LEU A 79 -7.46 14.26 -4.74
CA LEU A 79 -7.10 12.87 -5.05
C LEU A 79 -8.04 12.30 -6.11
N VAL A 80 -7.50 11.89 -7.26
CA VAL A 80 -8.30 11.23 -8.31
C VAL A 80 -7.96 9.75 -8.36
N ILE A 81 -8.98 8.88 -8.31
CA ILE A 81 -8.83 7.44 -8.54
C ILE A 81 -9.28 7.13 -9.96
N GLU A 82 -8.39 6.53 -10.75
CA GLU A 82 -8.63 6.27 -12.17
C GLU A 82 -8.36 4.82 -12.56
N PHE A 83 -9.02 4.38 -13.63
CA PHE A 83 -8.76 3.10 -14.27
C PHE A 83 -8.43 3.35 -15.74
N GLY A 84 -7.21 2.97 -16.13
CA GLY A 84 -6.71 3.39 -17.42
C GLY A 84 -5.40 2.75 -17.82
N LYS A 85 -4.89 3.22 -18.95
CA LYS A 85 -3.54 2.89 -19.41
C LYS A 85 -2.64 4.06 -19.07
N LEU A 86 -1.65 3.86 -18.21
CA LEU A 86 -0.62 4.86 -17.98
C LEU A 86 0.12 5.12 -19.30
N SER A 87 0.15 6.37 -19.75
CA SER A 87 0.93 6.75 -20.91
C SER A 87 2.43 6.71 -20.58
N PRO A 88 3.32 6.39 -21.53
CA PRO A 88 4.76 6.41 -21.29
C PRO A 88 5.32 7.78 -20.84
N LEU A 89 4.59 8.87 -21.10
CA LEU A 89 4.94 10.21 -20.62
C LEU A 89 4.59 10.38 -19.13
N GLU A 90 3.45 9.83 -18.70
CA GLU A 90 3.06 9.75 -17.28
C GLU A 90 3.99 8.83 -16.50
N LEU A 91 4.51 7.76 -17.11
CA LEU A 91 5.59 6.94 -16.55
C LEU A 91 6.90 7.73 -16.33
N GLY A 92 7.10 8.82 -17.07
CA GLY A 92 8.28 9.70 -16.95
C GLY A 92 8.10 10.88 -16.00
N HIS A 93 6.86 11.25 -15.66
CA HIS A 93 6.51 12.39 -14.78
C HIS A 93 5.86 11.95 -13.46
N ALA A 94 5.55 10.66 -13.29
CA ALA A 94 5.12 10.08 -12.03
C ALA A 94 6.24 10.22 -11.00
N LEU A 95 6.04 11.13 -10.03
CA LEU A 95 6.97 11.33 -8.93
C LEU A 95 7.07 10.10 -8.00
N ILE A 96 6.09 9.19 -8.07
CA ILE A 96 6.10 7.86 -7.43
C ILE A 96 5.78 6.82 -8.52
N TYR A 97 6.80 6.48 -9.31
CA TYR A 97 6.75 5.32 -10.21
C TYR A 97 7.23 4.09 -9.45
N ILE A 98 6.28 3.23 -9.07
CA ILE A 98 6.56 1.97 -8.41
C ILE A 98 6.61 0.91 -9.48
N ASN A 99 7.81 0.64 -9.97
CA ASN A 99 8.06 -0.54 -10.77
C ASN A 99 8.10 -1.74 -9.83
N ASP A 100 6.94 -2.22 -9.41
CA ASP A 100 6.87 -3.53 -8.79
C ASP A 100 7.21 -4.55 -9.86
N ALA A 101 8.42 -5.09 -9.74
CA ALA A 101 9.08 -5.89 -10.76
C ALA A 101 8.29 -7.15 -11.20
N ASN A 102 7.16 -7.45 -10.55
CA ASN A 102 6.25 -8.56 -10.87
C ASN A 102 4.79 -8.14 -11.20
N ILE A 103 4.41 -6.87 -11.02
CA ILE A 103 3.13 -6.29 -11.49
C ILE A 103 3.51 -5.09 -12.36
N SER A 104 3.81 -5.36 -13.63
CA SER A 104 4.43 -4.40 -14.53
C SER A 104 3.67 -3.08 -14.61
N SER A 105 4.40 -1.98 -14.41
CA SER A 105 4.28 -0.69 -15.10
C SER A 105 2.99 0.14 -15.02
N ASP A 106 1.91 -0.32 -14.41
CA ASP A 106 0.58 0.27 -14.66
C ASP A 106 -0.13 0.83 -13.41
N MET A 107 0.59 0.98 -12.30
CA MET A 107 0.08 1.55 -11.05
C MET A 107 1.08 2.52 -10.44
N GLY A 108 0.58 3.58 -9.83
CA GLY A 108 1.40 4.54 -9.11
C GLY A 108 0.64 5.79 -8.74
N VAL A 109 1.26 6.56 -7.85
CA VAL A 109 0.77 7.86 -7.42
C VAL A 109 1.49 8.95 -8.21
N THR A 110 0.75 9.77 -8.93
CA THR A 110 1.33 10.97 -9.57
C THR A 110 0.95 12.21 -8.78
N THR A 111 1.93 13.07 -8.48
CA THR A 111 1.68 14.40 -7.92
C THR A 111 2.05 15.44 -8.98
N THR A 112 1.18 16.39 -9.28
CA THR A 112 1.36 17.29 -10.44
C THR A 112 2.19 18.55 -10.14
N ASP A 113 2.79 18.67 -8.95
CA ASP A 113 3.47 19.89 -8.53
C ASP A 113 5.01 19.75 -8.55
N PRO A 114 5.76 20.67 -9.22
CA PRO A 114 7.20 20.84 -9.01
C PRO A 114 7.59 21.28 -7.57
N ALA A 115 6.65 21.40 -6.64
CA ALA A 115 6.83 21.71 -5.22
C ALA A 115 7.55 20.63 -4.37
N TYR A 116 8.46 19.87 -4.97
CA TYR A 116 9.48 19.08 -4.25
C TYR A 116 10.37 19.95 -3.32
N VAL A 117 10.23 21.28 -3.40
CA VAL A 117 10.92 22.26 -2.56
C VAL A 117 10.19 22.53 -1.24
N THR A 118 8.87 22.28 -1.13
CA THR A 118 8.07 22.66 0.07
C THR A 118 7.62 21.50 0.94
N GLY A 119 7.69 20.27 0.44
CA GLY A 119 7.29 19.08 1.19
C GLY A 119 5.80 18.97 1.49
N GLN A 120 4.97 19.48 0.58
CA GLN A 120 3.52 19.41 0.65
C GLN A 120 2.93 18.66 -0.54
N ILE A 121 2.01 17.74 -0.26
CA ILE A 121 1.16 17.14 -1.29
C ILE A 121 -0.05 18.07 -1.51
N VAL A 122 -0.29 18.44 -2.77
CA VAL A 122 -1.42 19.30 -3.16
C VAL A 122 -2.45 18.56 -3.99
N ASN A 123 -2.00 17.69 -4.89
CA ASN A 123 -2.83 16.83 -5.73
C ASN A 123 -2.15 15.47 -5.90
N ALA A 124 -2.94 14.41 -5.99
CA ALA A 124 -2.49 13.05 -6.26
C ALA A 124 -3.45 12.34 -7.21
N THR A 125 -2.93 11.40 -8.00
CA THR A 125 -3.75 10.47 -8.78
C THR A 125 -3.29 9.05 -8.51
N VAL A 126 -4.22 8.15 -8.16
CA VAL A 126 -4.00 6.71 -8.09
C VAL A 126 -4.58 6.09 -9.36
N THR A 127 -3.75 5.41 -10.14
CA THR A 127 -4.20 4.74 -11.36
C THR A 127 -4.13 3.22 -11.23
N PHE A 128 -5.24 2.54 -11.53
CA PHE A 128 -5.29 1.10 -11.70
C PHE A 128 -5.12 0.72 -13.17
N GLY A 129 -4.10 -0.10 -13.43
CA GLY A 129 -3.72 -0.55 -14.76
C GLY A 129 -4.68 -1.53 -15.41
N THR A 130 -5.08 -1.27 -16.66
CA THR A 130 -5.94 -2.17 -17.45
C THR A 130 -5.32 -3.53 -17.82
N ARG A 131 -4.00 -3.71 -17.63
CA ARG A 131 -3.29 -4.97 -17.97
C ARG A 131 -3.25 -5.98 -16.83
N VAL A 132 -3.74 -5.61 -15.65
CA VAL A 132 -3.72 -6.44 -14.45
C VAL A 132 -5.08 -7.10 -14.26
N ASN A 133 -5.06 -8.39 -13.91
CA ASN A 133 -6.28 -9.13 -13.56
C ASN A 133 -6.58 -8.96 -12.07
N TYR A 134 -7.34 -7.92 -11.74
CA TYR A 134 -7.77 -7.65 -10.37
C TYR A 134 -8.91 -8.56 -9.94
N GLN A 135 -8.87 -9.02 -8.69
CA GLN A 135 -10.01 -9.62 -8.00
C GLN A 135 -9.99 -9.18 -6.55
N GLU A 136 -11.14 -9.28 -5.88
CA GLU A 136 -11.15 -9.25 -4.42
C GLU A 136 -10.88 -10.66 -3.91
N VAL A 137 -9.86 -10.78 -3.07
CA VAL A 137 -9.48 -12.05 -2.44
C VAL A 137 -9.69 -11.93 -0.94
N ASP A 138 -10.28 -12.96 -0.34
CA ASP A 138 -10.39 -13.04 1.12
C ASP A 138 -9.00 -13.01 1.76
N PHE A 139 -8.91 -12.44 2.96
CA PHE A 139 -7.67 -12.35 3.69
C PHE A 139 -7.03 -13.73 3.88
N SER A 140 -5.74 -13.84 3.54
CA SER A 140 -4.91 -15.00 3.81
C SER A 140 -3.50 -14.56 4.20
N CYS A 141 -2.90 -15.26 5.16
CA CYS A 141 -1.50 -15.07 5.55
C CYS A 141 -0.50 -15.71 4.57
N ASP A 142 -0.99 -16.40 3.53
CA ASP A 142 -0.13 -17.02 2.53
C ASP A 142 0.50 -15.97 1.63
N LEU A 143 1.84 -16.02 1.52
CA LEU A 143 2.57 -15.23 0.54
C LEU A 143 2.32 -15.80 -0.86
N ILE A 144 1.56 -15.08 -1.69
CA ILE A 144 1.31 -15.39 -3.09
C ILE A 144 2.05 -14.36 -3.94
N GLN A 145 3.09 -14.78 -4.65
CA GLN A 145 3.78 -13.90 -5.60
C GLN A 145 2.96 -13.72 -6.88
N ALA A 146 2.91 -12.48 -7.36
CA ALA A 146 2.38 -12.20 -8.69
C ALA A 146 3.26 -12.81 -9.79
N GLY A 147 2.64 -13.35 -10.82
CA GLY A 147 3.25 -13.82 -12.06
C GLY A 147 2.40 -13.36 -13.26
N ALA A 148 2.82 -13.67 -14.50
CA ALA A 148 2.15 -13.16 -15.71
C ALA A 148 0.65 -13.52 -15.86
N GLU A 149 0.15 -14.47 -15.06
CA GLU A 149 -1.27 -14.87 -15.00
C GLU A 149 -1.87 -14.77 -13.58
N SER A 150 -1.17 -14.13 -12.64
CA SER A 150 -1.64 -14.08 -11.25
C SER A 150 -2.82 -13.12 -11.09
N ILE A 151 -3.77 -13.55 -10.26
CA ILE A 151 -4.83 -12.71 -9.73
C ILE A 151 -4.22 -11.77 -8.68
N ILE A 152 -4.46 -10.47 -8.84
CA ILE A 152 -4.01 -9.44 -7.90
C ILE A 152 -5.17 -9.03 -7.02
N ASP A 153 -4.98 -9.10 -5.70
CA ASP A 153 -5.94 -8.59 -4.75
C ASP A 153 -6.00 -7.07 -4.81
N VAL A 154 -7.13 -6.55 -5.28
CA VAL A 154 -7.29 -5.11 -5.50
C VAL A 154 -7.26 -4.30 -4.21
N LYS A 155 -7.67 -4.89 -3.07
CA LYS A 155 -7.67 -4.18 -1.78
C LYS A 155 -6.25 -4.04 -1.24
N SER A 156 -5.42 -5.09 -1.27
CA SER A 156 -3.99 -5.00 -0.92
C SER A 156 -3.29 -3.88 -1.71
N VAL A 157 -3.53 -3.83 -3.01
CA VAL A 157 -3.02 -2.77 -3.88
C VAL A 157 -3.52 -1.40 -3.46
N ALA A 158 -4.83 -1.25 -3.26
CA ALA A 158 -5.42 0.03 -2.89
C ALA A 158 -4.84 0.56 -1.57
N ILE A 159 -4.60 -0.30 -0.59
CA ILE A 159 -3.98 0.10 0.68
C ILE A 159 -2.52 0.54 0.48
N HIS A 160 -1.75 -0.19 -0.34
CA HIS A 160 -0.38 0.18 -0.68
C HIS A 160 -0.31 1.57 -1.36
N GLU A 161 -1.11 1.79 -2.41
CA GLU A 161 -1.09 3.05 -3.15
C GLU A 161 -1.60 4.22 -2.30
N LEU A 162 -2.61 4.01 -1.45
CA LEU A 162 -3.04 5.04 -0.49
C LEU A 162 -1.96 5.35 0.55
N GLY A 163 -1.13 4.38 0.93
CA GLY A 163 0.02 4.64 1.79
C GLY A 163 0.98 5.65 1.16
N HIS A 164 1.23 5.53 -0.15
CA HIS A 164 1.99 6.52 -0.91
C HIS A 164 1.28 7.87 -1.02
N VAL A 165 -0.02 7.89 -1.24
CA VAL A 165 -0.82 9.13 -1.18
C VAL A 165 -0.63 9.82 0.16
N LEU A 166 -0.53 9.07 1.26
CA LEU A 166 -0.34 9.59 2.61
C LEU A 166 1.12 9.88 2.96
N GLY A 167 2.07 9.70 2.05
CA GLY A 167 3.48 10.04 2.25
C GLY A 167 4.35 8.90 2.82
N LEU A 168 3.81 7.69 2.94
CA LEU A 168 4.62 6.50 3.23
C LEU A 168 5.46 6.11 2.00
N TRP A 169 6.65 5.59 2.24
CA TRP A 169 7.51 5.02 1.20
C TRP A 169 7.61 3.52 1.33
N HIS A 170 8.22 2.91 0.33
CA HIS A 170 8.54 1.51 0.39
C HIS A 170 9.47 1.19 1.54
N VAL A 171 9.22 0.03 2.14
CA VAL A 171 10.11 -0.55 3.15
C VAL A 171 10.66 -1.89 2.70
N LYS A 172 11.80 -2.26 3.27
CA LYS A 172 12.46 -3.54 2.99
C LYS A 172 11.75 -4.74 3.62
N ASN A 173 11.00 -4.49 4.70
CA ASN A 173 10.24 -5.52 5.40
C ASN A 173 9.25 -6.18 4.43
N LEU A 174 9.47 -7.48 4.15
CA LEU A 174 8.69 -8.26 3.20
C LEU A 174 7.23 -8.47 3.61
N TYR A 175 6.90 -8.20 4.87
CA TYR A 175 5.57 -8.37 5.45
C TYR A 175 4.81 -7.05 5.59
N SER A 176 5.42 -5.93 5.22
CA SER A 176 4.76 -4.63 5.22
C SER A 176 3.81 -4.51 4.03
N THR A 177 2.68 -3.83 4.20
CA THR A 177 1.86 -3.42 3.06
C THR A 177 2.65 -2.55 2.10
N MET A 178 3.49 -1.66 2.60
CA MET A 178 4.42 -0.81 1.85
C MET A 178 5.67 -1.54 1.34
N HIS A 179 5.75 -2.88 1.44
CA HIS A 179 6.78 -3.57 0.66
C HIS A 179 6.50 -3.36 -0.83
N SER A 180 7.53 -3.02 -1.63
CA SER A 180 7.35 -2.83 -3.06
C SER A 180 6.78 -4.10 -3.70
N VAL A 181 7.42 -5.26 -3.54
CA VAL A 181 6.93 -6.46 -4.23
C VAL A 181 5.58 -6.92 -3.67
N TYR A 182 4.53 -6.92 -4.50
CA TYR A 182 3.26 -7.56 -4.16
C TYR A 182 3.44 -9.03 -3.82
N ARG A 183 2.83 -9.43 -2.71
CA ARG A 183 2.93 -10.79 -2.16
C ARG A 183 1.59 -11.36 -1.68
N GLY A 184 0.46 -10.73 -1.99
CA GLY A 184 -0.86 -11.33 -1.74
C GLY A 184 -1.78 -10.54 -0.81
N PRO A 185 -2.87 -11.17 -0.34
CA PRO A 185 -3.93 -10.51 0.44
C PRO A 185 -3.52 -10.18 1.89
N PHE A 186 -2.37 -10.65 2.40
CA PHE A 186 -1.91 -10.23 3.72
C PHE A 186 -1.57 -8.73 3.76
N GLN A 187 -1.21 -8.13 2.62
CA GLN A 187 -0.95 -6.68 2.50
C GLN A 187 -2.22 -5.83 2.64
N GLN A 188 -3.38 -6.44 2.95
CA GLN A 188 -4.58 -5.72 3.33
C GLN A 188 -4.54 -5.15 4.77
N THR A 189 -3.51 -5.46 5.55
CA THR A 189 -3.41 -5.05 6.96
C THR A 189 -2.16 -4.22 7.18
N LEU A 190 -2.34 -3.02 7.74
CA LEU A 190 -1.23 -2.17 8.13
C LEU A 190 -0.47 -2.79 9.31
N SER A 191 0.85 -2.85 9.16
CA SER A 191 1.79 -3.18 10.23
C SER A 191 1.86 -2.06 11.27
N ASP A 192 2.29 -2.41 12.49
CA ASP A 192 2.47 -1.44 13.57
C ASP A 192 3.42 -0.30 13.18
N GLY A 193 4.43 -0.61 12.36
CA GLY A 193 5.35 0.38 11.81
C GLY A 193 4.63 1.39 10.90
N GLU A 194 3.71 0.95 10.04
CA GLU A 194 2.98 1.84 9.12
C GLU A 194 2.04 2.74 9.90
N VAL A 195 1.33 2.18 10.87
CA VAL A 195 0.46 2.92 11.78
C VAL A 195 1.27 3.97 12.56
N LEU A 196 2.40 3.58 13.15
CA LEU A 196 3.29 4.51 13.84
C LEU A 196 3.84 5.59 12.90
N GLY A 197 4.26 5.23 11.69
CA GLY A 197 4.77 6.16 10.69
C GLY A 197 3.75 7.22 10.31
N LEU A 198 2.49 6.83 10.09
CA LEU A 198 1.39 7.75 9.82
C LEU A 198 1.09 8.67 11.01
N HIS A 199 1.08 8.13 12.22
CA HIS A 199 0.95 8.97 13.41
C HIS A 199 2.12 9.97 13.48
N LEU A 200 3.36 9.56 13.28
CA LEU A 200 4.49 10.50 13.29
C LEU A 200 4.38 11.58 12.20
N LEU A 201 3.83 11.27 11.04
CA LEU A 201 3.60 12.25 9.96
C LEU A 201 2.52 13.29 10.31
N TYR A 202 1.44 12.85 10.96
CA TYR A 202 0.18 13.61 11.08
C TYR A 202 -0.24 13.98 12.51
N THR A 203 0.49 13.57 13.54
CA THR A 203 0.14 13.90 14.95
C THR A 203 0.63 15.29 15.39
N ASP A 204 1.51 15.95 14.63
CA ASP A 204 1.95 17.33 14.89
C ASP A 204 0.89 18.39 14.53
N PHE A 205 -0.26 17.99 13.98
CA PHE A 205 -1.38 18.92 13.79
C PHE A 205 -2.12 19.12 15.11
N CYS A 206 -1.81 20.22 15.80
CA CYS A 206 -2.81 20.90 16.62
C CYS A 206 -3.95 21.34 15.67
N ILE A 207 -4.98 20.51 15.58
CA ILE A 207 -6.23 20.82 14.89
C ILE A 207 -6.85 22.03 15.61
N TYR A 208 -6.81 23.20 14.98
CA TYR A 208 -7.49 24.43 15.44
C TYR A 208 -8.75 24.66 14.60
#